data_AF-A0A0F9WPR4-F1
#
_entry.id   AF-A0A0F9WPR4-F1
#
_cell.length_a   1.000
_cell.length_b   1.000
_cell.length_c   1.000
_cell.angle_alpha   90.00
_cell.angle_beta   90.00
_cell.angle_gamma   90.00
#
_symmetry.space_group_name_H-M   'P 1'
#
loop_
_entity.id
_entity.type
_entity.pdbx_description
1 polymer ?
#
loop_
_entity_poly.entity_id
_entity_poly.type
_entity_poly.pdbx_seq_one_letter_code
_entity_poly.pdbx_strand_id
1 'polypeptide(L)'
;MLTIVEGPDGAGKSTLADDLAYRWIGVNRHHQGPYHQNVLTETLGAMSRNLYQQSHVLCDRLHLGERIYGPVFRQHDMLGDDGQRVLERALLGLGGVVQVVCYPPYDPHVRDAWLAREQLEMLDTLDQLEWVYRLYKTQGSMLPTTTYDWTRHTVERLCDDLVTIRSPGNHGPGVGWFEHTSVLLVGERANGINVNLPGPPLPFVSTNGCSAWLSEKLTGVDERWLYWVNALRPDGQPEDPSFIERLNPLGIIGLGKVAQDWLTSHGFEHEPMDHPQFAKRFHHGEPYPIKEAIDALRR
;
A
#
# COMPACT_ATOMS: atom_id res chain seq x y z
N MET A 1 -7.20 -12.25 -2.72
CA MET A 1 -7.61 -11.28 -1.67
C MET A 1 -6.52 -11.24 -0.62
N LEU A 2 -6.18 -10.05 -0.14
CA LEU A 2 -5.26 -9.83 0.97
C LEU A 2 -6.00 -9.10 2.09
N THR A 3 -6.14 -9.73 3.25
CA THR A 3 -6.68 -9.10 4.46
C THR A 3 -5.53 -8.82 5.40
N ILE A 4 -5.42 -7.59 5.90
CA ILE A 4 -4.39 -7.18 6.85
C ILE A 4 -5.09 -6.81 8.15
N VAL A 5 -4.80 -7.53 9.24
CA VAL A 5 -5.30 -7.22 10.58
C VAL A 5 -4.25 -6.40 11.32
N GLU A 6 -4.59 -5.16 11.65
CA GLU A 6 -3.77 -4.21 12.40
C GLU A 6 -4.44 -3.82 13.71
N GLY A 7 -3.74 -3.09 14.57
CA GLY A 7 -4.28 -2.57 15.83
C GLY A 7 -3.26 -2.52 16.98
N PRO A 8 -3.62 -1.88 18.11
CA PRO A 8 -2.76 -1.78 19.28
C PRO A 8 -2.70 -3.10 20.07
N ASP A 9 -1.72 -3.28 20.94
CA ASP A 9 -1.62 -4.48 21.79
C ASP A 9 -2.77 -4.52 22.81
N GLY A 10 -3.12 -5.73 23.26
CA GLY A 10 -4.33 -5.96 24.05
C GLY A 10 -5.65 -5.84 23.28
N ALA A 11 -5.66 -5.36 22.02
CA ALA A 11 -6.90 -5.16 21.25
C ALA A 11 -7.60 -6.46 20.80
N GLY A 12 -6.96 -7.62 20.89
CA GLY A 12 -7.52 -8.89 20.40
C GLY A 12 -7.26 -9.18 18.92
N LYS A 13 -6.25 -8.55 18.30
CA LYS A 13 -5.85 -8.77 16.89
C LYS A 13 -5.64 -10.23 16.54
N SER A 14 -4.81 -10.94 17.29
CA SER A 14 -4.50 -12.34 17.00
C SER A 14 -5.72 -13.24 17.18
N THR A 15 -6.58 -12.95 18.17
CA THR A 15 -7.87 -13.62 18.32
C THR A 15 -8.77 -13.41 17.11
N LEU A 16 -8.86 -12.18 16.61
CA LEU A 16 -9.59 -11.87 15.39
C LEU A 16 -9.00 -12.60 14.18
N ALA A 17 -7.67 -12.58 14.02
CA ALA A 17 -7.00 -13.24 12.92
C ALA A 17 -7.20 -14.77 12.95
N ASP A 18 -7.19 -15.39 14.14
CA ASP A 18 -7.47 -16.80 14.32
C ASP A 18 -8.92 -17.15 13.96
N ASP A 19 -9.89 -16.31 14.36
CA ASP A 19 -11.30 -16.53 14.01
C ASP A 19 -11.54 -16.39 12.50
N LEU A 20 -10.98 -15.35 11.87
CA LEU A 20 -11.04 -15.18 10.41
C LEU A 20 -10.37 -16.36 9.69
N ALA A 21 -9.21 -16.82 10.17
CA ALA A 21 -8.52 -17.96 9.60
C ALA A 21 -9.30 -19.26 9.71
N TYR A 22 -10.01 -19.46 10.82
CA TYR A 22 -10.87 -20.62 11.03
C TYR A 22 -12.10 -20.60 10.08
N ARG A 23 -12.65 -19.41 9.82
CA ARG A 23 -13.85 -19.24 8.97
C ARG A 23 -13.56 -19.33 7.47
N TRP A 24 -12.38 -18.90 7.04
CA TRP A 24 -12.03 -18.83 5.62
C TRP A 24 -11.28 -20.07 5.15
N ILE A 25 -11.91 -20.83 4.26
CA ILE A 25 -11.33 -22.04 3.68
C ILE A 25 -10.10 -21.67 2.84
N GLY A 26 -8.96 -22.29 3.14
CA GLY A 26 -7.75 -22.17 2.33
C GLY A 26 -7.00 -20.83 2.48
N VAL A 27 -7.28 -20.06 3.54
CA VAL A 27 -6.52 -18.84 3.80
C VAL A 27 -5.12 -19.17 4.32
N ASN A 28 -4.11 -18.49 3.79
CA ASN A 28 -2.75 -18.55 4.30
C ASN A 28 -2.56 -17.43 5.32
N ARG A 29 -2.34 -17.79 6.59
CA ARG A 29 -2.06 -16.82 7.65
C ARG A 29 -0.56 -16.52 7.68
N HIS A 30 -0.21 -15.25 7.51
CA HIS A 30 1.13 -14.72 7.67
C HIS A 30 1.18 -13.84 8.91
N HIS A 31 2.06 -14.14 9.86
CA HIS A 31 2.29 -13.26 11.01
C HIS A 31 3.58 -12.47 10.77
N GLN A 32 3.48 -11.14 10.78
CA GLN A 32 4.65 -10.26 10.60
C GLN A 32 5.17 -9.83 11.97
N GLY A 33 6.34 -10.35 12.32
CA GLY A 33 7.12 -9.88 13.46
C GLY A 33 7.83 -8.55 13.20
N PRO A 34 8.66 -8.08 14.15
CA PRO A 34 9.48 -6.89 13.98
C PRO A 34 10.34 -6.96 12.70
N TYR A 35 10.45 -5.84 11.99
CA TYR A 35 11.30 -5.73 10.81
C TYR A 35 12.78 -5.76 11.22
N HIS A 36 13.59 -6.52 10.48
CA HIS A 36 15.03 -6.68 10.72
C HIS A 36 15.90 -6.04 9.61
N GLN A 37 15.28 -5.71 8.49
CA GLN A 37 15.85 -5.16 7.28
C GLN A 37 14.95 -4.02 6.76
N ASN A 38 15.04 -3.73 5.47
CA ASN A 38 14.17 -2.75 4.82
C ASN A 38 12.72 -3.25 4.79
N VAL A 39 11.81 -2.47 5.39
CA VAL A 39 10.38 -2.76 5.54
C VAL A 39 9.69 -3.11 4.21
N LEU A 40 10.04 -2.40 3.13
CA LEU A 40 9.50 -2.63 1.80
C LEU A 40 9.90 -4.02 1.29
N THR A 41 11.18 -4.37 1.40
CA THR A 41 11.71 -5.68 0.99
C THR A 41 11.09 -6.82 1.77
N GLU A 42 11.01 -6.72 3.10
CA GLU A 42 10.42 -7.76 3.93
C GLU A 42 8.93 -7.96 3.65
N THR A 43 8.18 -6.85 3.54
CA THR A 43 6.75 -6.91 3.28
C THR A 43 6.47 -7.50 1.91
N LEU A 44 7.09 -6.97 0.85
CA LEU A 44 6.86 -7.48 -0.50
C LEU A 44 7.44 -8.89 -0.70
N GLY A 45 8.54 -9.23 -0.03
CA GLY A 45 9.08 -10.59 0.01
C GLY A 45 8.11 -11.58 0.66
N ALA A 46 7.47 -11.22 1.78
CA ALA A 46 6.41 -12.02 2.39
C ALA A 46 5.20 -12.17 1.46
N MET A 47 4.82 -11.10 0.76
CA MET A 47 3.66 -11.11 -0.13
C MET A 47 3.90 -11.92 -1.40
N SER A 48 5.08 -11.85 -2.00
CA SER A 48 5.40 -12.55 -3.24
C SER A 48 5.11 -14.04 -3.20
N ARG A 49 5.46 -14.71 -2.10
CA ARG A 49 5.21 -16.15 -1.90
C ARG A 49 3.73 -16.50 -2.00
N ASN A 50 2.87 -15.58 -1.56
CA ASN A 50 1.43 -15.77 -1.59
C ASN A 50 0.78 -15.28 -2.90
N LEU A 51 1.35 -14.25 -3.53
CA LEU A 51 0.85 -13.70 -4.79
C LEU A 51 0.93 -14.69 -5.94
N TYR A 52 1.95 -15.55 -5.95
CA TYR A 52 2.06 -16.61 -6.95
C TYR A 52 1.04 -17.74 -6.79
N GLN A 53 0.47 -17.91 -5.58
CA GLN A 53 -0.40 -19.06 -5.29
C GLN A 53 -1.89 -18.76 -5.44
N GLN A 54 -2.27 -17.51 -5.74
CA GLN A 54 -3.68 -17.05 -5.84
C GLN A 54 -4.55 -17.41 -4.62
N SER A 55 -3.94 -17.70 -3.46
CA SER A 55 -4.66 -17.98 -2.22
C SER A 55 -5.07 -16.68 -1.52
N HIS A 56 -6.16 -16.72 -0.75
CA HIS A 56 -6.47 -15.66 0.20
C HIS A 56 -5.36 -15.61 1.25
N VAL A 57 -4.83 -14.42 1.53
CA VAL A 57 -3.82 -14.18 2.56
C VAL A 57 -4.42 -13.37 3.69
N LEU A 58 -4.18 -13.80 4.92
CA LEU A 58 -4.48 -13.06 6.13
C LEU A 58 -3.18 -12.68 6.82
N CYS A 59 -2.82 -11.40 6.80
CA CYS A 59 -1.67 -10.88 7.53
C CYS A 59 -2.10 -10.45 8.94
N ASP A 60 -1.52 -11.06 9.97
CA ASP A 60 -1.57 -10.56 11.34
C ASP A 60 -0.38 -9.62 11.53
N ARG A 61 -0.67 -8.31 11.48
CA ARG A 61 0.27 -7.18 11.36
C ARG A 61 0.94 -7.08 9.99
N LEU A 62 1.20 -5.85 9.56
CA LEU A 62 2.03 -5.54 8.41
C LEU A 62 2.72 -4.17 8.63
N HIS A 63 2.66 -3.28 7.65
CA HIS A 63 3.50 -2.07 7.61
C HIS A 63 3.01 -0.93 8.48
N LEU A 64 1.71 -0.87 8.81
CA LEU A 64 1.17 0.22 9.63
C LEU A 64 1.72 0.15 11.05
N GLY A 65 1.98 -1.08 11.54
CA GLY A 65 2.66 -1.31 12.81
C GLY A 65 4.02 -0.58 12.89
N GLU A 66 4.81 -0.53 11.82
CA GLU A 66 6.12 0.16 11.84
C GLU A 66 5.97 1.67 12.09
N ARG A 67 5.02 2.31 11.39
CA ARG A 67 4.73 3.75 11.52
C ARG A 67 4.33 4.14 12.95
N ILE A 68 3.75 3.21 13.69
CA ILE A 68 3.20 3.44 15.03
C ILE A 68 4.18 3.02 16.11
N TYR A 69 4.68 1.78 16.06
CA TYR A 69 5.56 1.22 17.07
C TYR A 69 7.00 1.69 16.94
N GLY A 70 7.48 1.98 15.73
CA GLY A 70 8.84 2.49 15.50
C GLY A 70 9.11 3.76 16.32
N PRO A 71 8.30 4.83 16.19
CA PRO A 71 8.44 6.04 16.99
C PRO A 71 8.31 5.82 18.51
N VAL A 72 7.42 4.94 18.95
CA VAL A 72 7.18 4.71 20.39
C VAL A 72 8.31 3.91 21.04
N PHE A 73 8.82 2.89 20.35
CA PHE A 73 9.81 1.96 20.89
C PHE A 73 11.26 2.38 20.55
N ARG A 74 11.51 2.81 19.31
CA ARG A 74 12.86 3.13 18.80
C ARG A 74 13.10 4.62 18.60
N GLN A 75 12.10 5.46 18.84
CA GLN A 75 12.16 6.91 18.56
C GLN A 75 12.42 7.24 17.08
N HIS A 76 12.17 6.28 16.18
CA HIS A 76 12.37 6.45 14.75
C HIS A 76 11.45 5.52 13.95
N ASP A 77 10.96 6.02 12.82
CA ASP A 77 10.11 5.34 11.86
C ASP A 77 10.95 4.96 10.63
N MET A 78 11.13 3.66 10.38
CA MET A 78 11.95 3.18 9.26
C MET A 78 11.24 3.28 7.90
N LEU A 79 9.92 3.46 7.89
CA LEU A 79 9.12 3.47 6.68
C LEU A 79 8.89 4.91 6.20
N GLY A 80 8.50 5.81 7.10
CA GLY A 80 8.14 7.19 6.77
C GLY A 80 6.95 7.30 5.81
N ASP A 81 6.57 8.53 5.47
CA ASP A 81 5.42 8.78 4.58
C ASP A 81 5.65 8.27 3.15
N ASP A 82 6.83 8.52 2.59
CA ASP A 82 7.18 8.09 1.24
C ASP A 82 7.25 6.57 1.13
N GLY A 83 7.83 5.90 2.13
CA GLY A 83 7.91 4.43 2.14
C GLY A 83 6.54 3.80 2.29
N GLN A 84 5.67 4.36 3.15
CA GLN A 84 4.28 3.90 3.29
C GLN A 84 3.54 4.04 1.96
N ARG A 85 3.66 5.21 1.31
CA ARG A 85 3.04 5.45 0.00
C ARG A 85 3.49 4.45 -1.06
N VAL A 86 4.80 4.23 -1.17
CA VAL A 86 5.39 3.27 -2.13
C VAL A 86 4.91 1.85 -1.86
N LEU A 87 4.85 1.46 -0.60
CA LEU A 87 4.40 0.13 -0.22
C LEU A 87 2.90 -0.07 -0.46
N GLU A 88 2.07 0.90 -0.07
CA GLU A 88 0.61 0.82 -0.27
C GLU A 88 0.26 0.84 -1.75
N ARG A 89 0.98 1.59 -2.59
CA ARG A 89 0.87 1.50 -4.06
C ARG A 89 1.06 0.06 -4.54
N ALA A 90 2.12 -0.61 -4.06
CA ALA A 90 2.40 -1.99 -4.42
C ALA A 90 1.30 -2.95 -3.91
N LEU A 91 0.81 -2.75 -2.67
CA LEU A 91 -0.27 -3.54 -2.07
C LEU A 91 -1.61 -3.37 -2.82
N LEU A 92 -1.95 -2.15 -3.23
CA LEU A 92 -3.12 -1.88 -4.08
C LEU A 92 -3.01 -2.59 -5.42
N GLY A 93 -1.81 -2.66 -5.99
CA GLY A 93 -1.53 -3.42 -7.20
C GLY A 93 -1.78 -4.92 -7.09
N LEU A 94 -1.89 -5.48 -5.89
CA LEU A 94 -2.22 -6.90 -5.72
C LEU A 94 -3.70 -7.18 -6.02
N GLY A 95 -4.55 -6.15 -5.95
CA GLY A 95 -6.00 -6.25 -6.08
C GLY A 95 -6.66 -6.94 -4.88
N GLY A 96 -7.84 -6.48 -4.51
CA GLY A 96 -8.61 -7.09 -3.42
C GLY A 96 -7.87 -7.06 -2.06
N VAL A 97 -7.16 -5.97 -1.77
CA VAL A 97 -6.54 -5.70 -0.47
C VAL A 97 -7.49 -4.93 0.45
N VAL A 98 -7.60 -5.37 1.71
CA VAL A 98 -8.39 -4.71 2.75
C VAL A 98 -7.63 -4.74 4.08
N GLN A 99 -7.58 -3.60 4.77
CA GLN A 99 -7.06 -3.47 6.13
C GLN A 99 -8.22 -3.47 7.13
N VAL A 100 -8.09 -4.27 8.18
CA VAL A 100 -8.99 -4.32 9.34
C VAL A 100 -8.21 -3.84 10.54
N VAL A 101 -8.56 -2.67 11.07
CA VAL A 101 -7.97 -2.15 12.30
C VAL A 101 -8.81 -2.64 13.47
N CYS A 102 -8.32 -3.61 14.23
CA CYS A 102 -8.90 -4.07 15.47
C CYS A 102 -8.65 -3.02 16.57
N TYR A 103 -9.68 -2.25 16.90
CA TYR A 103 -9.58 -1.03 17.70
C TYR A 103 -10.77 -0.90 18.66
N PRO A 104 -10.82 -1.72 19.73
CA PRO A 104 -11.76 -1.51 20.82
C PRO A 104 -11.44 -0.21 21.59
N PRO A 105 -12.36 0.29 22.43
CA PRO A 105 -12.06 1.38 23.36
C PRO A 105 -10.86 1.03 24.25
N TYR A 106 -10.00 2.02 24.51
CA TYR A 106 -8.96 1.88 25.52
C TYR A 106 -9.60 1.86 26.92
N ASP A 107 -9.74 0.68 27.49
CA ASP A 107 -10.45 0.43 28.75
C ASP A 107 -9.66 -0.51 29.68
N PRO A 108 -10.15 -0.80 30.91
CA PRO A 108 -9.48 -1.75 31.80
C PRO A 108 -9.28 -3.14 31.20
N HIS A 109 -10.17 -3.65 30.35
CA HIS A 109 -10.03 -4.99 29.77
C HIS A 109 -8.85 -5.05 28.80
N VAL A 110 -8.69 -4.04 27.95
CA VAL A 110 -7.52 -3.92 27.07
C VAL A 110 -6.23 -3.86 27.89
N ARG A 111 -6.22 -3.03 28.93
CA ARG A 111 -5.06 -2.88 29.81
C ARG A 111 -4.71 -4.19 30.49
N ASP A 112 -5.70 -4.87 31.06
CA ASP A 112 -5.50 -6.10 31.81
C ASP A 112 -5.08 -7.24 30.85
N ALA A 113 -5.61 -7.27 29.62
CA ALA A 113 -5.18 -8.19 28.57
C ALA A 113 -3.71 -7.95 28.14
N TRP A 114 -3.28 -6.70 28.06
CA TRP A 114 -1.89 -6.35 27.80
C TRP A 114 -0.99 -6.72 28.99
N LEU A 115 -1.37 -6.37 30.22
CA LEU A 115 -0.62 -6.69 31.45
C LEU A 115 -0.42 -8.20 31.61
N ALA A 116 -1.43 -9.01 31.28
CA ALA A 116 -1.33 -10.47 31.31
C ALA A 116 -0.27 -11.03 30.35
N ARG A 117 0.19 -10.23 29.38
CA ARG A 117 1.16 -10.59 28.35
C ARG A 117 2.37 -9.66 28.32
N GLU A 118 2.53 -8.76 29.30
CA GLU A 118 3.53 -7.68 29.29
C GLU A 118 4.93 -8.16 28.89
N GLN A 119 5.37 -9.30 29.45
CA GLN A 119 6.69 -9.90 29.19
C GLN A 119 6.89 -10.43 27.76
N LEU A 120 5.83 -10.50 26.95
CA LEU A 120 5.82 -10.98 25.57
C LEU A 120 5.56 -9.85 24.55
N GLU A 121 5.15 -8.67 25.02
CA GLU A 121 4.79 -7.54 24.16
C GLU A 121 5.99 -6.60 23.96
N MET A 122 5.91 -5.74 22.94
CA MET A 122 7.00 -4.81 22.59
C MET A 122 7.06 -3.56 23.48
N LEU A 123 5.96 -3.24 24.16
CA LEU A 123 5.86 -2.01 24.96
C LEU A 123 6.30 -2.29 26.39
N ASP A 124 6.98 -1.33 27.00
CA ASP A 124 7.50 -1.43 28.36
C ASP A 124 6.56 -0.79 29.40
N THR A 125 5.67 0.11 28.97
CA THR A 125 4.83 0.89 29.88
C THR A 125 3.39 1.09 29.39
N LEU A 126 2.47 1.33 30.33
CA LEU A 126 1.10 1.73 30.04
C LEU A 126 1.00 3.07 29.29
N ASP A 127 1.94 3.99 29.53
CA ASP A 127 1.98 5.27 28.81
C ASP A 127 2.31 5.06 27.33
N GLN A 128 3.23 4.13 27.02
CA GLN A 128 3.51 3.73 25.63
C GLN A 128 2.30 3.06 24.99
N LEU A 129 1.60 2.18 25.72
CA LEU A 129 0.36 1.55 25.25
C LEU A 129 -0.71 2.60 24.90
N GLU A 130 -0.96 3.54 25.80
CA GLU A 130 -1.89 4.64 25.55
C GLU A 130 -1.46 5.48 24.34
N TRP A 131 -0.16 5.76 24.19
CA TRP A 131 0.35 6.50 23.04
C TRP A 131 0.13 5.73 21.73
N VAL A 132 0.39 4.43 21.69
CA VAL A 132 0.09 3.58 20.53
C VAL A 132 -1.41 3.62 20.19
N TYR A 133 -2.30 3.55 21.18
CA TYR A 133 -3.75 3.71 20.96
C TYR A 133 -4.10 5.05 20.33
N ARG A 134 -3.47 6.14 20.78
CA ARG A 134 -3.66 7.48 20.19
C ARG A 134 -3.15 7.54 18.75
N LEU A 135 -2.00 6.94 18.46
CA LEU A 135 -1.42 6.91 17.12
C LEU A 135 -2.28 6.13 16.13
N TYR A 136 -2.83 4.97 16.51
CA TYR A 136 -3.78 4.23 15.66
C TYR A 136 -5.03 5.03 15.29
N LYS A 137 -5.44 5.99 16.13
CA LYS A 137 -6.58 6.88 15.83
C LYS A 137 -6.25 7.91 14.74
N THR A 138 -4.99 8.30 14.63
CA THR A 138 -4.55 9.42 13.77
C THR A 138 -3.79 8.96 12.53
N GLN A 139 -3.11 7.82 12.60
CA GLN A 139 -2.33 7.27 11.50
C GLN A 139 -3.28 6.64 10.48
N GLY A 140 -3.30 7.17 9.26
CA GLY A 140 -4.11 6.66 8.17
C GLY A 140 -3.37 5.64 7.31
N SER A 141 -4.15 4.89 6.53
CA SER A 141 -3.70 4.11 5.38
C SER A 141 -4.49 4.56 4.15
N MET A 142 -3.87 4.52 2.98
CA MET A 142 -4.57 4.69 1.69
C MET A 142 -5.24 3.38 1.24
N LEU A 143 -5.01 2.26 1.95
CA LEU A 143 -5.69 1.01 1.68
C LEU A 143 -7.18 1.10 2.08
N PRO A 144 -8.07 0.37 1.39
CA PRO A 144 -9.44 0.16 1.87
C PRO A 144 -9.42 -0.36 3.29
N THR A 145 -10.00 0.39 4.22
CA THR A 145 -9.87 0.13 5.66
C THR A 145 -11.23 0.07 6.32
N THR A 146 -11.41 -0.87 7.24
CA THR A 146 -12.52 -0.91 8.19
C THR A 146 -12.01 -1.07 9.62
N THR A 147 -12.85 -0.72 10.59
CA THR A 147 -12.53 -0.83 12.01
C THR A 147 -13.38 -1.91 12.67
N TYR A 148 -12.72 -2.79 13.42
CA TYR A 148 -13.38 -3.81 14.22
C TYR A 148 -13.24 -3.49 15.70
N ASP A 149 -14.38 -3.33 16.38
CA ASP A 149 -14.47 -3.15 17.83
C ASP A 149 -15.28 -4.33 18.39
N TRP A 150 -14.61 -5.29 19.02
CA TRP A 150 -15.24 -6.50 19.56
C TRP A 150 -16.23 -6.21 20.70
N THR A 151 -16.22 -4.99 21.28
CA THR A 151 -17.23 -4.58 22.27
C THR A 151 -18.57 -4.26 21.63
N ARG A 152 -18.60 -4.06 20.30
CA ARG A 152 -19.77 -3.58 19.55
C ARG A 152 -20.12 -4.45 18.34
N HIS A 153 -19.12 -5.13 17.78
CA HIS A 153 -19.22 -5.88 16.53
C HIS A 153 -18.94 -7.36 16.78
N THR A 154 -19.65 -8.21 16.06
CA THR A 154 -19.31 -9.64 15.95
C THR A 154 -18.41 -9.87 14.73
N VAL A 155 -17.68 -10.97 14.72
CA VAL A 155 -16.83 -11.34 13.57
C VAL A 155 -17.68 -11.64 12.33
N GLU A 156 -18.90 -12.16 12.50
CA GLU A 156 -19.86 -12.35 11.39
C GLU A 156 -20.18 -11.03 10.69
N ARG A 157 -20.49 -9.99 11.47
CA ARG A 157 -20.77 -8.67 10.91
C ARG A 157 -19.56 -8.09 10.20
N LEU A 158 -18.37 -8.27 10.75
CA LEU A 158 -17.13 -7.86 10.08
C LEU A 158 -16.95 -8.61 8.75
N CYS A 159 -17.23 -9.91 8.69
CA CYS A 159 -17.18 -10.66 7.44
C CYS A 159 -18.17 -10.11 6.39
N ASP A 160 -19.39 -9.76 6.81
CA ASP A 160 -20.37 -9.11 5.93
C ASP A 160 -19.83 -7.75 5.42
N ASP A 161 -19.28 -6.92 6.33
CA ASP A 161 -18.69 -5.64 5.98
C ASP A 161 -17.52 -5.82 5.00
N LEU A 162 -16.64 -6.82 5.20
CA LEU A 162 -15.50 -7.13 4.35
C LEU A 162 -15.91 -7.48 2.91
N VAL A 163 -17.07 -8.11 2.70
CA VAL A 163 -17.61 -8.38 1.36
C VAL A 163 -18.03 -7.07 0.66
N THR A 164 -18.47 -6.08 1.43
CA THR A 164 -18.93 -4.78 0.89
C THR A 164 -17.79 -3.78 0.67
N ILE A 165 -16.65 -3.95 1.34
CA ILE A 165 -15.51 -3.04 1.18
C ILE A 165 -14.98 -3.16 -0.24
N ARG A 166 -15.16 -2.09 -1.00
CA ARG A 166 -14.68 -2.00 -2.37
C ARG A 166 -13.15 -1.98 -2.37
N SER A 167 -12.57 -3.05 -2.89
CA SER A 167 -11.17 -3.12 -3.27
C SER A 167 -11.12 -3.69 -4.68
N PRO A 168 -10.79 -2.86 -5.70
CA PRO A 168 -10.83 -3.32 -7.07
C PRO A 168 -9.83 -4.45 -7.29
N GLY A 169 -10.19 -5.39 -8.17
CA GLY A 169 -9.22 -6.30 -8.74
C GLY A 169 -8.26 -5.53 -9.63
N ASN A 170 -6.99 -5.95 -9.68
CA ASN A 170 -6.05 -5.40 -10.65
C ASN A 170 -6.12 -6.22 -11.94
N HIS A 171 -6.53 -5.59 -13.05
CA HIS A 171 -6.65 -6.23 -14.37
C HIS A 171 -5.68 -5.64 -15.41
N GLY A 172 -4.66 -4.92 -14.94
CA GLY A 172 -3.59 -4.36 -15.76
C GLY A 172 -2.20 -4.83 -15.32
N PRO A 173 -1.16 -4.44 -16.08
CA PRO A 173 0.23 -4.83 -15.82
C PRO A 173 0.90 -3.99 -14.72
N GLY A 174 0.18 -3.01 -14.18
CA GLY A 174 0.68 -1.99 -13.27
C GLY A 174 0.39 -2.25 -11.79
N VAL A 175 0.52 -1.19 -11.00
CA VAL A 175 0.21 -1.16 -9.57
C VAL A 175 -0.66 0.06 -9.22
N GLY A 176 -1.30 0.05 -8.06
CA GLY A 176 -2.21 1.12 -7.63
C GLY A 176 -3.68 0.77 -7.78
N TRP A 177 -4.54 1.77 -7.87
CA TRP A 177 -5.99 1.63 -7.84
C TRP A 177 -6.56 1.43 -9.25
N PHE A 178 -6.89 0.19 -9.62
CA PHE A 178 -7.42 -0.15 -10.95
C PHE A 178 -8.92 0.15 -11.05
N GLU A 179 -9.29 1.42 -11.21
CA GLU A 179 -10.68 1.87 -11.42
C GLU A 179 -10.71 3.05 -12.39
N HIS A 180 -11.86 3.27 -13.02
CA HIS A 180 -12.10 4.39 -13.93
C HIS A 180 -11.95 5.77 -13.27
N THR A 181 -11.97 5.83 -11.94
CA THR A 181 -11.73 7.05 -11.15
C THR A 181 -10.25 7.38 -10.97
N SER A 182 -9.34 6.58 -11.53
CA SER A 182 -7.90 6.79 -11.38
C SER A 182 -7.31 7.55 -12.56
N VAL A 183 -6.30 8.37 -12.28
CA VAL A 183 -5.36 8.91 -13.26
C VAL A 183 -4.29 7.85 -13.54
N LEU A 184 -4.08 7.54 -14.82
CA LEU A 184 -3.06 6.61 -15.28
C LEU A 184 -1.72 7.35 -15.42
N LEU A 185 -0.73 6.94 -14.63
CA LEU A 185 0.64 7.42 -14.73
C LEU A 185 1.49 6.39 -15.47
N VAL A 186 2.00 6.78 -16.65
CA VAL A 186 2.79 5.91 -17.53
C VAL A 186 4.26 6.30 -17.44
N GLY A 187 5.07 5.46 -16.82
CA GLY A 187 6.53 5.55 -16.81
C GLY A 187 7.17 4.94 -18.04
N GLU A 188 8.49 4.97 -18.09
CA GLU A 188 9.28 4.34 -19.15
C GLU A 188 9.52 2.85 -18.85
N ARG A 189 10.78 2.41 -18.77
CA ARG A 189 11.17 1.05 -18.37
C ARG A 189 11.75 1.08 -16.96
N ALA A 190 11.43 0.08 -16.14
CA ALA A 190 12.13 -0.11 -14.89
C ALA A 190 13.63 -0.41 -15.11
N ASN A 191 14.50 0.19 -14.29
CA ASN A 191 15.94 -0.06 -14.35
C ASN A 191 16.28 -1.40 -13.69
N GLY A 192 16.18 -2.48 -14.48
CA GLY A 192 16.59 -3.84 -14.09
C GLY A 192 15.62 -4.55 -13.14
N ILE A 193 15.93 -5.81 -12.84
CA ILE A 193 15.26 -6.58 -11.78
C ILE A 193 15.58 -5.85 -10.48
N ASN A 194 14.57 -5.38 -9.75
CA ASN A 194 14.74 -5.01 -8.34
C ASN A 194 15.26 -6.27 -7.64
N VAL A 195 16.57 -6.37 -7.44
CA VAL A 195 17.26 -7.59 -6.96
C VAL A 195 16.72 -8.13 -5.64
N ASN A 196 15.91 -7.32 -4.94
CA ASN A 196 15.34 -7.64 -3.64
C ASN A 196 13.84 -7.93 -3.66
N LEU A 197 13.15 -7.75 -4.80
CA LEU A 197 11.72 -8.02 -4.94
C LEU A 197 11.49 -9.22 -5.85
N PRO A 198 11.08 -10.38 -5.33
CA PRO A 198 10.58 -11.49 -6.15
C PRO A 198 9.41 -11.03 -7.03
N GLY A 199 9.62 -11.06 -8.35
CA GLY A 199 8.62 -10.69 -9.35
C GLY A 199 9.15 -9.75 -10.44
N PRO A 200 8.31 -9.40 -11.42
CA PRO A 200 8.66 -8.34 -12.37
C PRO A 200 8.82 -7.01 -11.63
N PRO A 201 9.72 -6.13 -12.11
CA PRO A 201 9.89 -4.81 -11.50
C PRO A 201 8.61 -3.99 -11.61
N LEU A 202 8.12 -3.55 -10.46
CA LEU A 202 6.88 -2.77 -10.36
C LEU A 202 7.13 -1.28 -10.69
N PRO A 203 6.23 -0.61 -11.43
CA PRO A 203 6.36 0.80 -11.78
C PRO A 203 6.48 1.70 -10.53
N PHE A 204 7.59 2.43 -10.43
CA PHE A 204 7.88 3.35 -9.32
C PHE A 204 7.67 2.73 -7.93
N VAL A 205 8.07 1.47 -7.72
CA VAL A 205 8.09 0.85 -6.38
C VAL A 205 9.53 0.75 -5.90
N SER A 206 10.06 1.86 -5.38
CA SER A 206 11.38 1.95 -4.74
C SER A 206 11.45 3.14 -3.80
N THR A 207 12.14 2.97 -2.67
CA THR A 207 12.43 4.05 -1.71
C THR A 207 13.69 4.84 -2.08
N ASN A 208 14.24 4.64 -3.28
CA ASN A 208 15.44 5.31 -3.77
C ASN A 208 15.22 5.98 -5.14
N GLY A 209 16.18 6.81 -5.55
CA GLY A 209 16.29 7.31 -6.92
C GLY A 209 15.18 8.27 -7.34
N CYS A 210 14.58 8.01 -8.50
CA CYS A 210 13.48 8.80 -9.06
C CYS A 210 12.12 8.46 -8.42
N SER A 211 11.94 7.21 -7.96
CA SER A 211 10.70 6.75 -7.34
C SER A 211 10.43 7.43 -5.99
N ALA A 212 11.47 7.53 -5.14
CA ALA A 212 11.38 8.27 -3.88
C ALA A 212 11.08 9.75 -4.12
N TRP A 213 11.84 10.38 -5.02
CA TRP A 213 11.64 11.78 -5.36
C TRP A 213 10.24 12.06 -5.91
N LEU A 214 9.72 11.17 -6.77
CA LEU A 214 8.35 11.30 -7.28
C LEU A 214 7.31 11.15 -6.17
N SER A 215 7.52 10.22 -5.24
CA SER A 215 6.61 10.00 -4.10
C SER A 215 6.54 11.24 -3.20
N GLU A 216 7.69 11.89 -2.94
CA GLU A 216 7.76 13.17 -2.24
C GLU A 216 6.93 14.26 -2.95
N LYS A 217 7.03 14.37 -4.29
CA LYS A 217 6.25 15.34 -5.08
C LYS A 217 4.75 15.07 -5.11
N LEU A 218 4.34 13.85 -4.77
CA LEU A 218 2.93 13.46 -4.67
C LEU A 218 2.38 13.56 -3.24
N THR A 219 3.09 14.19 -2.32
CA THR A 219 2.59 14.44 -0.96
C THR A 219 1.21 15.12 -1.00
N GLY A 220 0.25 14.50 -0.32
CA GLY A 220 -1.16 14.93 -0.27
C GLY A 220 -2.04 14.44 -1.43
N VAL A 221 -1.51 13.69 -2.40
CA VAL A 221 -2.30 12.99 -3.42
C VAL A 221 -2.65 11.59 -2.91
N ASP A 222 -3.92 11.20 -2.94
CA ASP A 222 -4.31 9.84 -2.53
C ASP A 222 -3.87 8.79 -3.57
N GLU A 223 -3.22 7.69 -3.16
CA GLU A 223 -2.86 6.60 -4.10
C GLU A 223 -4.11 5.91 -4.68
N ARG A 224 -5.29 6.04 -4.06
CA ARG A 224 -6.56 5.59 -4.64
C ARG A 224 -7.00 6.40 -5.87
N TRP A 225 -6.29 7.46 -6.21
CA TRP A 225 -6.51 8.21 -7.45
C TRP A 225 -5.53 7.83 -8.55
N LEU A 226 -4.59 6.92 -8.28
CA LEU A 226 -3.46 6.68 -9.18
C LEU A 226 -3.39 5.20 -9.57
N TYR A 227 -3.13 4.96 -10.85
CA TYR A 227 -2.69 3.68 -11.36
C TYR A 227 -1.41 3.86 -12.16
N TRP A 228 -0.45 2.97 -11.96
CA TRP A 228 0.92 3.15 -12.40
C TRP A 228 1.35 2.04 -13.31
N VAL A 229 1.85 2.36 -14.50
CA VAL A 229 2.34 1.39 -15.49
C VAL A 229 3.67 1.83 -16.06
N ASN A 230 4.38 0.89 -16.68
CA ASN A 230 5.56 1.17 -17.49
C ASN A 230 5.17 0.96 -18.95
N ALA A 231 5.61 1.85 -19.84
CA ALA A 231 5.37 1.72 -21.28
C ALA A 231 6.13 0.53 -21.89
N LEU A 232 7.25 0.14 -21.28
CA LEU A 232 8.07 -0.99 -21.71
C LEU A 232 8.17 -2.05 -20.60
N ARG A 233 8.04 -3.30 -21.01
CA ARG A 233 8.29 -4.49 -20.21
C ARG A 233 9.78 -4.62 -19.85
N PRO A 234 10.15 -5.48 -18.87
CA PRO A 234 11.54 -5.64 -18.45
C PRO A 234 12.49 -6.07 -19.58
N ASP A 235 11.98 -6.81 -20.57
CA ASP A 235 12.71 -7.22 -21.79
C ASP A 235 12.86 -6.10 -22.83
N GLY A 236 12.29 -4.91 -22.57
CA GLY A 236 12.29 -3.76 -23.46
C GLY A 236 11.21 -3.78 -24.53
N GLN A 237 10.36 -4.82 -24.59
CA GLN A 237 9.22 -4.82 -25.49
C GLN A 237 8.14 -3.85 -25.00
N PRO A 238 7.33 -3.27 -25.90
CA PRO A 238 6.16 -2.49 -25.50
C PRO A 238 5.21 -3.29 -24.60
N GLU A 239 4.56 -2.59 -23.68
CA GLU A 239 3.44 -3.14 -22.91
C GLU A 239 2.17 -3.19 -23.78
N ASP A 240 1.29 -4.16 -23.50
CA ASP A 240 -0.02 -4.26 -24.16
C ASP A 240 -0.95 -3.13 -23.68
N PRO A 241 -1.42 -2.22 -24.55
CA PRO A 241 -2.30 -1.12 -24.16
C PRO A 241 -3.73 -1.56 -23.79
N SER A 242 -4.14 -2.81 -24.04
CA SER A 242 -5.54 -3.25 -23.88
C SER A 242 -6.11 -3.04 -22.47
N PHE A 243 -5.26 -2.94 -21.45
CA PHE A 243 -5.72 -2.64 -20.09
C PHE A 243 -6.22 -1.22 -19.93
N ILE A 244 -5.79 -0.25 -20.77
CA ILE A 244 -6.21 1.15 -20.67
C ILE A 244 -7.70 1.27 -20.95
N GLU A 245 -8.21 0.57 -21.96
CA GLU A 245 -9.65 0.53 -22.28
C GLU A 245 -10.46 -0.10 -21.14
N ARG A 246 -9.92 -1.15 -20.50
CA ARG A 246 -10.56 -1.79 -19.35
C ARG A 246 -10.53 -0.90 -18.10
N LEU A 247 -9.43 -0.18 -17.89
CA LEU A 247 -9.27 0.75 -16.78
C LEU A 247 -10.19 1.96 -16.97
N ASN A 248 -10.29 2.47 -18.20
CA ASN A 248 -10.99 3.70 -18.57
C ASN A 248 -10.63 4.86 -17.63
N PRO A 249 -9.34 5.24 -17.54
CA PRO A 249 -8.87 6.20 -16.53
C PRO A 249 -9.47 7.60 -16.74
N LEU A 250 -9.54 8.39 -15.66
CA LEU A 250 -9.96 9.81 -15.70
C LEU A 250 -9.08 10.64 -16.65
N GLY A 251 -7.82 10.26 -16.78
CA GLY A 251 -6.86 10.86 -17.68
C GLY A 251 -5.53 10.12 -17.62
N ILE A 252 -4.64 10.43 -18.55
CA ILE A 252 -3.36 9.76 -18.72
C ILE A 252 -2.25 10.81 -18.66
N ILE A 253 -1.21 10.55 -17.87
CA ILE A 253 0.00 11.37 -17.81
C ILE A 253 1.18 10.51 -18.28
N GLY A 254 1.86 10.95 -19.35
CA GLY A 254 3.02 10.29 -19.93
C GLY A 254 4.33 10.86 -19.36
N LEU A 255 5.00 10.09 -18.49
CA LEU A 255 6.22 10.49 -17.79
C LEU A 255 7.47 10.13 -18.62
N GLY A 256 7.97 11.10 -19.39
CA GLY A 256 9.14 10.94 -20.26
C GLY A 256 8.79 10.61 -21.71
N LYS A 257 9.79 10.73 -22.58
CA LYS A 257 9.62 10.64 -24.04
C LYS A 257 9.14 9.26 -24.47
N VAL A 258 9.67 8.19 -23.85
CA VAL A 258 9.29 6.81 -24.20
C VAL A 258 7.82 6.54 -23.87
N ALA A 259 7.35 7.00 -22.71
CA ALA A 259 5.94 6.86 -22.32
C ALA A 259 5.00 7.62 -23.27
N GLN A 260 5.37 8.85 -23.62
CA GLN A 260 4.60 9.70 -24.55
C GLN A 260 4.54 9.10 -25.96
N ASP A 261 5.65 8.56 -26.46
CA ASP A 261 5.69 7.90 -27.77
C ASP A 261 4.83 6.63 -27.81
N TRP A 262 4.92 5.82 -26.75
CA TRP A 262 4.07 4.64 -26.61
C TRP A 262 2.58 5.02 -26.58
N LEU A 263 2.17 6.03 -25.80
CA LEU A 263 0.78 6.51 -25.78
C LEU A 263 0.32 7.05 -27.14
N THR A 264 1.13 7.88 -27.78
CA THR A 264 0.82 8.48 -29.09
C THR A 264 0.66 7.42 -30.17
N SER A 265 1.57 6.44 -30.23
CA SER A 265 1.52 5.35 -31.21
C SER A 265 0.29 4.45 -31.09
N HIS A 266 -0.35 4.42 -29.92
CA HIS A 266 -1.60 3.69 -29.69
C HIS A 266 -2.84 4.60 -29.71
N GLY A 267 -2.68 5.88 -30.05
CA GLY A 267 -3.80 6.81 -30.24
C GLY A 267 -4.43 7.32 -28.94
N PHE A 268 -3.72 7.26 -27.81
CA PHE A 268 -4.23 7.79 -26.54
C PHE A 268 -3.85 9.26 -26.34
N GLU A 269 -4.85 10.08 -26.05
CA GLU A 269 -4.65 11.44 -25.55
C GLU A 269 -4.05 11.40 -24.14
N HIS A 270 -3.06 12.25 -23.87
CA HIS A 270 -2.35 12.28 -22.61
C HIS A 270 -1.71 13.65 -22.35
N GLU A 271 -1.48 13.96 -21.08
CA GLU A 271 -0.67 15.10 -20.64
C GLU A 271 0.81 14.69 -20.69
N PRO A 272 1.64 15.33 -21.54
CA PRO A 272 3.07 15.05 -21.60
C PRO A 272 3.78 15.67 -20.40
N MET A 273 4.63 14.90 -19.73
CA MET A 273 5.43 15.39 -18.61
C MET A 273 6.86 14.87 -18.69
N ASP A 274 7.81 15.68 -18.21
CA ASP A 274 9.20 15.23 -18.08
C ASP A 274 9.29 14.02 -17.17
N HIS A 275 10.19 13.09 -17.51
CA HIS A 275 10.46 11.96 -16.63
C HIS A 275 11.00 12.46 -15.28
N PRO A 276 10.58 11.87 -14.13
CA PRO A 276 11.02 12.32 -12.81
C PRO A 276 12.54 12.39 -12.64
N GLN A 277 13.29 11.48 -13.27
CA GLN A 277 14.75 11.52 -13.25
C GLN A 277 15.33 12.71 -14.04
N PHE A 278 14.68 13.11 -15.14
CA PHE A 278 15.08 14.28 -15.92
C PHE A 278 14.79 15.56 -15.13
N ALA A 279 13.56 15.72 -14.64
CA ALA A 279 13.16 16.87 -13.83
C ALA A 279 14.03 17.00 -12.56
N LYS A 280 14.30 15.90 -11.85
CA LYS A 280 15.21 15.90 -10.70
C LYS A 280 16.63 16.38 -11.03
N ARG A 281 17.13 16.10 -12.24
CA ARG A 281 18.50 16.46 -12.66
C ARG A 281 18.60 17.89 -13.14
N PHE A 282 17.63 18.34 -13.93
CA PHE A 282 17.71 19.59 -14.67
C PHE A 282 16.84 20.70 -14.08
N HIS A 283 15.75 20.36 -13.38
CA HIS A 283 14.75 21.29 -12.85
C HIS A 283 14.58 21.16 -11.32
N HIS A 284 15.62 20.77 -10.58
CA HIS A 284 15.53 20.49 -9.13
C HIS A 284 15.04 21.67 -8.26
N GLY A 285 15.15 22.90 -8.75
CA GLY A 285 14.65 24.11 -8.09
C GLY A 285 13.24 24.53 -8.49
N GLU A 286 12.62 23.84 -9.45
CA GLU A 286 11.30 24.17 -9.97
C GLU A 286 10.23 23.22 -9.40
N PRO A 287 8.99 23.69 -9.21
CA PRO A 287 7.86 22.80 -8.91
C PRO A 287 7.68 21.75 -10.00
N TYR A 288 7.49 20.49 -9.62
CA TYR A 288 7.16 19.43 -10.58
C TYR A 288 5.64 19.36 -10.74
N PRO A 289 5.08 19.66 -11.94
CA PRO A 289 3.67 19.99 -12.12
C PRO A 289 2.69 18.80 -12.04
N ILE A 290 3.16 17.64 -11.55
CA ILE A 290 2.38 16.40 -11.57
C ILE A 290 1.12 16.48 -10.70
N LYS A 291 1.21 17.19 -9.57
CA LYS A 291 0.08 17.31 -8.65
C LYS A 291 -1.01 18.18 -9.26
N GLU A 292 -0.64 19.30 -9.86
CA GLU A 292 -1.55 20.21 -10.55
C GLU A 292 -2.22 19.52 -11.75
N ALA A 293 -1.48 18.68 -12.49
CA ALA A 293 -2.04 17.88 -13.57
C ALA A 293 -3.06 16.85 -13.07
N ILE A 294 -2.74 16.13 -11.99
CA ILE A 294 -3.69 15.18 -11.36
C ILE A 294 -4.94 15.91 -10.87
N ASP A 295 -4.77 17.04 -10.19
CA ASP A 295 -5.90 17.84 -9.69
C ASP A 295 -6.76 18.39 -10.84
N ALA A 296 -6.15 18.79 -11.96
CA ALA A 296 -6.87 19.25 -13.14
C ALA A 296 -7.74 18.17 -13.78
N LEU A 297 -7.23 16.94 -13.88
CA LEU A 297 -7.96 15.79 -14.44
C LEU A 297 -9.13 15.32 -13.55
N ARG A 298 -9.15 15.72 -12.27
CA ARG A 298 -10.18 15.34 -11.30
C ARG A 298 -11.29 16.37 -11.12
N ARG A 299 -11.18 17.54 -11.73
CA ARG A 299 -12.21 18.59 -11.71
C ARG A 299 -13.27 18.34 -12.77
#